data_AF-A0A815X064-F1
#
_entry.id   AF-A0A815X064-F1
#
_cell.length_a   1.000
_cell.length_b   1.000
_cell.length_c   1.000
_cell.angle_alpha   90.00
_cell.angle_beta   90.00
_cell.angle_gamma   90.00
#
_symmetry.space_group_name_H-M   'P 1'
#
loop_
_entity.id
_entity.type
_entity.pdbx_description
1 polymer ?
#
loop_
_entity_poly.entity_id
_entity_poly.type
_entity_poly.pdbx_seq_one_letter_code
_entity_poly.pdbx_strand_id
1 'polypeptide(L)'
;RIPFMVIRTLGFSKQFGLKGNLVNVPMNVDTNVSILPRSFSDTYTIQLKLMRQMKNKNAFMYETIRPKVVHTAVKYLVQQELYKDEGIVISNDWIKEYLNEKETFIVKNDDKKFNPTENTEEDSDHDDN
;
A
#
# COMPACT_ATOMS: atom_id res chain seq x y z
N ARG A 1 -1.44 -8.45 -17.10
CA ARG A 1 -2.35 -7.90 -18.13
C ARG A 1 -1.81 -6.53 -18.51
N ILE A 2 -1.38 -6.33 -19.76
CA ILE A 2 -0.97 -5.00 -20.23
C ILE A 2 -2.27 -4.21 -20.44
N PRO A 3 -2.51 -3.12 -19.69
CA PRO A 3 -3.85 -2.52 -19.55
C PRO A 3 -4.41 -1.92 -20.86
N PHE A 4 -3.60 -1.79 -21.91
CA PHE A 4 -3.93 -1.13 -23.17
C PHE A 4 -4.00 -2.06 -24.40
N MET A 5 -3.94 -3.39 -24.20
CA MET A 5 -4.06 -4.36 -25.31
C MET A 5 -5.30 -5.23 -25.14
N VAL A 6 -6.00 -5.47 -26.25
CA VAL A 6 -7.18 -6.35 -26.30
C VAL A 6 -6.91 -7.51 -27.25
N ILE A 7 -7.11 -8.73 -26.76
CA ILE A 7 -7.11 -9.94 -27.57
C ILE A 7 -8.45 -10.03 -28.29
N ARG A 8 -8.44 -10.19 -29.62
CA ARG A 8 -9.64 -10.30 -30.47
C ARG A 8 -9.52 -11.51 -31.38
N THR A 9 -10.65 -12.10 -31.77
CA THR A 9 -10.67 -13.14 -32.80
C THR A 9 -10.31 -12.54 -34.16
N LEU A 10 -9.41 -13.20 -34.89
CA LEU A 10 -9.02 -12.86 -36.25
C LEU A 10 -9.74 -13.80 -37.23
N GLY A 11 -10.94 -13.39 -37.66
CA GLY A 11 -11.68 -14.08 -38.72
C GLY A 11 -12.18 -15.48 -38.37
N PHE A 12 -12.31 -16.33 -39.40
CA PHE A 12 -12.99 -17.64 -39.34
C PHE A 12 -12.14 -18.75 -38.72
N SER A 13 -10.81 -18.63 -38.78
CA SER A 13 -9.91 -19.50 -38.01
C SER A 13 -9.95 -19.10 -36.54
N LYS A 14 -9.85 -20.07 -35.61
CA LYS A 14 -9.75 -19.85 -34.14
C LYS A 14 -8.48 -19.11 -33.70
N GLN A 15 -7.92 -18.27 -34.56
CA GLN A 15 -6.75 -17.46 -34.32
C GLN A 15 -7.16 -16.19 -33.58
N PHE A 16 -6.32 -15.78 -32.63
CA PHE A 16 -6.47 -14.54 -31.90
C PHE A 16 -5.38 -13.55 -32.31
N GLY A 17 -5.77 -12.28 -32.43
CA GLY A 17 -4.89 -11.15 -32.70
C GLY A 17 -4.86 -10.20 -31.51
N LEU A 18 -3.75 -9.49 -31.37
CA LEU A 18 -3.61 -8.41 -30.41
C LEU A 18 -3.91 -7.07 -31.10
N LYS A 19 -4.90 -6.33 -30.59
CA LYS A 19 -5.21 -4.96 -31.01
C LYS A 19 -4.88 -3.98 -29.89
N GLY A 20 -4.03 -3.01 -30.19
CA GLY A 20 -3.61 -1.96 -29.27
C GLY A 20 -2.32 -1.31 -29.75
N ASN A 21 -2.06 -0.09 -29.29
CA ASN A 21 -0.80 0.59 -29.60
C ASN A 21 0.35 -0.13 -28.88
N LEU A 22 1.38 -0.53 -29.64
CA LEU A 22 2.60 -1.08 -29.10
C LEU A 22 3.63 0.04 -28.98
N VAL A 23 4.02 0.37 -27.75
CA VAL A 23 5.09 1.33 -27.48
C VAL A 23 6.29 0.54 -27.01
N ASN A 24 7.43 0.70 -27.71
CA ASN A 24 8.69 0.13 -27.24
C ASN A 24 9.25 1.04 -26.14
N VAL A 25 8.97 0.71 -24.88
CA VAL A 25 9.54 1.40 -23.74
C VAL A 25 10.83 0.67 -23.37
N PRO A 26 12.01 1.32 -23.45
CA PRO A 26 13.26 0.71 -22.98
C PRO A 26 13.11 0.44 -21.48
N MET A 27 12.99 -0.84 -21.14
CA MET A 27 12.85 -1.29 -19.77
C MET A 27 13.98 -2.27 -19.49
N ASN A 28 14.72 -2.03 -18.41
CA ASN A 28 15.65 -3.02 -17.91
C ASN A 28 14.80 -4.17 -17.30
N VAL A 29 14.79 -5.31 -17.98
CA VAL A 29 13.99 -6.47 -17.58
C VAL A 29 14.57 -7.11 -16.32
N ASP A 30 15.89 -7.11 -16.16
CA ASP A 30 16.58 -7.71 -15.02
C ASP A 30 16.21 -7.03 -13.72
N THR A 31 16.07 -5.70 -13.70
CA THR A 31 15.61 -4.98 -12.52
C THR A 31 14.17 -5.33 -12.16
N ASN A 32 13.28 -5.49 -13.12
CA ASN A 32 11.87 -5.76 -12.84
C ASN A 32 11.62 -7.22 -12.46
N VAL A 33 12.31 -8.17 -13.10
CA VAL A 33 12.18 -9.60 -12.84
C VAL A 33 12.82 -9.99 -11.50
N SER A 34 13.94 -9.35 -11.13
CA SER A 34 14.56 -9.55 -9.80
C SER A 34 13.74 -8.99 -8.63
N ILE A 35 12.78 -8.10 -8.90
CA ILE A 35 11.92 -7.44 -7.89
C ILE A 35 10.53 -8.12 -7.75
N LEU A 36 10.21 -9.11 -8.58
CA LEU A 36 9.01 -9.95 -8.42
C LEU A 36 9.01 -10.68 -7.06
N PRO A 37 7.83 -11.13 -6.61
CA PRO A 37 6.97 -10.38 -5.69
C PRO A 37 7.75 -9.79 -4.51
N ARG A 38 7.53 -8.50 -4.21
CA ARG A 38 8.11 -7.86 -3.03
C ARG A 38 7.69 -8.60 -1.77
N SER A 39 8.66 -8.86 -0.89
CA SER A 39 8.37 -9.36 0.46
C SER A 39 7.32 -8.49 1.14
N PHE A 40 6.35 -9.10 1.81
CA PHE A 40 5.31 -8.38 2.55
C PHE A 40 5.90 -7.41 3.56
N SER A 41 7.05 -7.77 4.16
CA SER A 41 7.79 -6.90 5.09
C SER A 41 8.26 -5.59 4.43
N ASP A 42 8.56 -5.62 3.13
CA ASP A 42 9.11 -4.50 2.37
C ASP A 42 8.03 -3.58 1.79
N THR A 43 6.79 -4.08 1.76
CA THR A 43 5.63 -3.36 1.23
C THR A 43 4.75 -2.79 2.35
N TYR A 44 5.00 -3.15 3.61
CA TYR A 44 4.23 -2.65 4.74
C TYR A 44 4.34 -1.12 4.87
N THR A 45 3.17 -0.48 4.96
CA THR A 45 3.03 0.96 5.13
C THR A 45 2.14 1.26 6.33
N ILE A 46 2.45 2.33 7.04
CA ILE A 46 1.61 2.87 8.12
C ILE A 46 1.18 4.29 7.77
N GLN A 47 -0.03 4.65 8.18
CA GLN A 47 -0.52 6.02 8.07
C GLN A 47 -0.19 6.78 9.35
N LEU A 48 0.31 8.00 9.20
CA LEU A 48 0.66 8.89 10.29
C LEU A 48 -0.26 10.11 10.30
N LYS A 49 -0.67 10.50 11.50
CA LYS A 49 -1.34 11.76 11.77
C LYS A 49 -0.34 12.71 12.42
N LEU A 50 0.12 13.71 11.67
CA LEU A 50 1.12 14.66 12.15
C LEU A 50 0.44 15.90 12.74
N MET A 51 0.68 16.16 14.02
CA MET A 51 0.19 17.32 14.75
C MET A 51 1.27 18.40 14.80
N ARG A 52 0.91 19.66 14.53
CA ARG A 52 1.86 20.80 14.67
C ARG A 52 2.24 21.05 16.14
N GLN A 53 1.29 20.83 17.06
CA GLN A 53 1.47 20.93 18.51
C GLN A 53 0.57 19.88 19.16
N MET A 54 1.02 19.29 20.29
CA MET A 54 0.26 18.25 21.02
C MET A 54 -1.13 18.71 21.47
N LYS A 55 -1.32 20.01 21.70
CA LYS A 55 -2.62 20.58 22.11
C LYS A 55 -3.66 20.65 21.00
N ASN A 56 -3.26 20.47 19.74
CA ASN A 56 -4.16 20.64 18.60
C ASN A 56 -5.04 19.39 18.43
N LYS A 57 -6.36 19.59 18.29
CA LYS A 57 -7.30 18.48 18.02
C LYS A 57 -7.23 17.99 16.57
N ASN A 58 -6.95 18.91 15.65
CA ASN A 58 -6.91 18.64 14.21
C ASN A 58 -5.47 18.35 13.76
N ALA A 59 -5.34 17.34 12.89
CA ALA A 59 -4.08 17.04 12.23
C ALA A 59 -3.64 18.21 11.37
N PHE A 60 -2.34 18.48 11.36
CA PHE A 60 -1.74 19.35 10.36
C PHE A 60 -1.64 18.63 9.02
N MET A 61 -1.28 17.35 9.05
CA MET A 61 -1.06 16.54 7.84
C MET A 61 -1.32 15.05 8.12
N TYR A 62 -1.74 14.34 7.08
CA TYR A 62 -1.82 12.89 7.06
C TYR A 62 -0.89 12.36 5.99
N GLU A 63 0.02 11.46 6.35
CA GLU A 63 0.99 10.87 5.42
C GLU A 63 1.03 9.36 5.54
N THR A 64 1.48 8.69 4.48
CA THR A 64 1.70 7.24 4.50
C THR A 64 3.18 6.96 4.32
N ILE A 65 3.78 6.28 5.30
CA ILE A 65 5.21 6.00 5.30
C ILE A 65 5.49 4.50 5.29
N ARG A 66 6.70 4.13 4.85
CA ARG A 66 7.23 2.77 4.95
C ARG A 66 8.20 2.69 6.13
N PRO A 67 7.86 1.97 7.22
CA PRO A 67 8.73 1.87 8.40
C PRO A 67 10.14 1.37 8.07
N LYS A 68 10.29 0.44 7.12
CA LYS A 68 11.60 -0.08 6.68
C LYS A 68 12.52 1.03 6.17
N VAL A 69 11.97 1.98 5.39
CA VAL A 69 12.75 3.09 4.81
C VAL A 69 13.19 4.04 5.91
N VAL A 70 12.27 4.40 6.83
CA VAL A 70 12.58 5.26 7.97
C VAL A 70 13.65 4.63 8.86
N HIS A 71 13.51 3.35 9.19
CA HIS A 71 14.48 2.63 10.00
C HIS A 71 15.88 2.58 9.35
N THR A 72 15.94 2.41 8.03
CA THR A 72 17.20 2.45 7.27
C THR A 72 17.83 3.84 7.32
N ALA A 73 17.03 4.90 7.16
CA ALA A 73 17.51 6.27 7.25
C ALA A 73 18.04 6.60 8.66
N VAL A 74 17.35 6.16 9.72
CA VAL A 74 17.81 6.37 11.11
C VAL A 74 19.15 5.68 11.36
N LYS A 75 19.32 4.42 10.90
CA LYS A 75 20.61 3.70 10.99
C LYS A 75 21.76 4.46 10.32
N TYR A 76 21.48 5.09 9.18
CA TYR A 76 22.46 5.90 8.47
C TYR A 76 22.77 7.22 9.21
N LEU A 77 21.76 7.90 9.73
CA LEU A 77 21.91 9.19 10.40
C LEU A 77 22.72 9.10 11.69
N VAL A 78 22.50 8.06 12.49
CA VAL A 78 23.22 7.84 13.76
C VAL A 78 24.72 7.64 13.56
N GLN A 79 25.16 7.27 12.36
CA GLN A 79 26.58 7.14 12.03
C GLN A 79 27.25 8.47 11.68
N GLN A 80 26.49 9.55 11.45
CA GLN A 80 27.02 10.87 11.10
C GLN A 80 27.57 11.58 12.34
N GLU A 81 28.55 12.46 12.12
CA GLU A 81 29.27 13.19 13.20
C GLU A 81 28.31 13.95 14.12
N LEU A 82 27.37 14.70 13.55
CA LEU A 82 26.37 15.45 14.30
C LEU A 82 25.61 14.60 15.34
N TYR A 83 25.23 13.38 14.98
CA TYR A 83 24.45 12.50 15.86
C TYR A 83 25.34 11.77 16.88
N LYS A 84 26.61 11.56 16.55
CA LYS A 84 27.61 10.98 17.46
C LYS A 84 28.02 11.97 18.54
N ASP A 85 28.22 13.23 18.17
CA ASP A 85 28.62 14.31 19.07
C ASP A 85 27.54 14.55 20.13
N GLU A 86 26.27 14.46 19.73
CA GLU A 86 25.10 14.55 20.61
C GLU A 86 24.78 13.23 21.35
N GLY A 87 25.57 12.17 21.14
CA GLY A 87 25.41 10.89 21.83
C GLY A 87 24.07 10.18 21.55
N ILE A 88 23.48 10.38 20.36
CA ILE A 88 22.15 9.84 20.02
C ILE A 88 22.26 8.34 19.72
N VAL A 89 21.46 7.52 20.41
CA VAL A 89 21.42 6.06 20.25
C VAL A 89 20.00 5.59 19.91
N ILE A 90 19.90 4.54 19.09
CA ILE A 90 18.63 3.92 18.73
C ILE A 90 18.20 2.95 19.84
N SER A 91 17.02 3.15 20.41
CA SER A 91 16.41 2.17 21.32
C SER A 91 15.85 0.98 20.54
N ASN A 92 16.30 -0.23 20.89
CA ASN A 92 15.78 -1.47 20.31
C ASN A 92 14.54 -1.99 21.06
N ASP A 93 14.30 -1.52 22.29
CA ASP A 93 13.24 -2.02 23.16
C ASP A 93 11.97 -1.17 23.10
N TRP A 94 12.02 0.01 22.47
CA TRP A 94 10.87 0.90 22.29
C TRP A 94 9.61 0.18 21.77
N ILE A 95 9.77 -0.71 20.80
CA ILE A 95 8.63 -1.45 20.22
C ILE A 95 7.95 -2.36 21.26
N LYS A 96 8.71 -2.90 22.21
CA LYS A 96 8.18 -3.78 23.27
C LYS A 96 7.41 -2.98 24.31
N GLU A 97 7.88 -1.79 24.65
CA GLU A 97 7.26 -0.91 25.65
C GLU A 97 5.87 -0.43 25.21
N TYR A 98 5.70 -0.18 23.91
CA TYR A 98 4.46 0.39 23.36
C TYR A 98 3.61 -0.60 22.56
N LEU A 99 3.89 -1.91 22.66
CA LEU A 99 3.19 -2.94 21.87
C LEU A 99 1.66 -2.97 22.10
N ASN A 100 1.22 -2.51 23.27
CA ASN A 100 -0.19 -2.50 23.68
C ASN A 100 -0.93 -1.20 23.31
N GLU A 101 -0.22 -0.15 22.89
CA GLU A 101 -0.82 1.13 22.51
C GLU A 101 -1.24 1.07 21.03
N LYS A 102 -2.45 0.56 20.78
CA LYS A 102 -3.01 0.44 19.44
C LYS A 102 -3.89 1.66 19.12
N GLU A 103 -3.43 2.52 18.23
CA GLU A 103 -4.31 3.50 17.59
C GLU A 103 -5.07 2.85 16.41
N THR A 104 -6.34 3.22 16.26
CA THR A 104 -7.18 2.69 15.18
C THR A 104 -6.84 3.35 13.85
N PHE A 105 -6.78 2.55 12.79
CA PHE A 105 -6.51 3.03 11.44
C PHE A 105 -7.63 3.97 10.98
N ILE A 106 -7.29 5.24 10.69
CA ILE A 106 -8.28 6.25 10.29
C ILE A 106 -8.50 6.15 8.78
N VAL A 107 -9.37 5.23 8.35
CA VAL A 107 -10.08 5.42 7.08
C VAL A 107 -11.03 6.61 7.28
N LYS A 108 -11.07 7.56 6.34
CA LYS A 108 -11.89 8.76 6.43
C LYS A 108 -13.29 8.41 6.96
N ASN A 109 -13.83 9.23 7.87
CA ASN A 109 -15.14 8.97 8.49
C ASN A 109 -16.28 8.80 7.48
N ASP A 110 -16.12 9.32 6.26
CA ASP A 110 -17.09 9.19 5.17
C ASP A 110 -17.18 7.75 4.61
N ASP A 111 -16.11 6.96 4.72
CA ASP A 111 -16.04 5.59 4.21
C ASP A 111 -16.59 4.55 5.20
N LYS A 112 -17.01 4.98 6.42
CA LYS A 112 -17.64 4.10 7.42
C LYS A 112 -19.07 3.67 7.05
N LYS A 113 -19.60 4.12 5.90
CA LYS A 113 -20.91 3.68 5.38
C LYS A 113 -20.74 2.51 4.39
N PHE A 114 -20.25 1.38 4.88
CA PHE A 114 -20.53 0.10 4.23
C PHE A 114 -21.00 -0.86 5.33
N ASN A 115 -22.32 -0.96 5.50
CA ASN A 115 -22.96 -2.01 6.29
C ASN A 115 -23.09 -3.23 5.37
N PRO A 116 -22.39 -4.35 5.60
CA PRO A 116 -22.60 -5.59 4.85
C PRO A 116 -23.76 -6.38 5.46
N THR A 117 -24.93 -5.76 5.60
CA THR A 117 -26.14 -6.46 6.06
C THR A 117 -27.34 -5.92 5.31
N GLU A 118 -27.66 -6.62 4.22
CA GLU A 118 -28.98 -6.87 3.62
C GLU A 118 -28.75 -7.17 2.14
N ASN A 119 -28.83 -8.47 1.82
CA ASN A 119 -29.36 -9.03 0.57
C ASN A 119 -29.22 -10.56 0.70
N THR A 120 -30.06 -11.14 1.58
CA THR A 120 -30.56 -12.50 1.36
C THR A 120 -31.95 -12.30 0.76
N GLU A 121 -32.02 -12.07 -0.54
CA GLU A 121 -33.25 -12.31 -1.29
C GLU A 121 -33.14 -13.74 -1.82
N GLU A 122 -33.96 -14.60 -1.23
CA GLU A 122 -34.21 -15.95 -1.69
C GLU A 122 -34.94 -15.85 -3.03
N ASP A 123 -34.23 -16.10 -4.13
CA ASP A 123 -34.86 -16.38 -5.43
C ASP A 123 -35.64 -17.69 -5.29
N SER A 124 -36.93 -17.56 -4.98
CA SER A 124 -37.91 -18.63 -5.13
C SER A 124 -38.53 -18.51 -6.51
N ASP A 125 -38.06 -19.35 -7.43
CA ASP A 125 -38.66 -19.55 -8.74
C ASP A 125 -40.11 -20.05 -8.56
N HIS A 126 -41.09 -19.20 -8.90
CA HIS A 126 -42.48 -19.59 -9.10
C HIS A 126 -42.69 -19.80 -10.60
N ASP A 127 -42.66 -21.07 -11.03
CA ASP A 127 -43.17 -21.52 -12.32
C ASP A 127 -44.71 -21.42 -12.29
N ASP A 128 -45.27 -20.44 -13.01
CA ASP A 128 -46.70 -20.43 -13.34
C ASP A 128 -46.94 -21.05 -14.72
N ASN A 129 -47.83 -22.04 -14.70
CA ASN A 129 -48.31 -22.93 -15.75
C ASN A 129 -49.44 -22.30 -16.57
#